data_AF-A0A8J8KND1-F1
#
_entry.id   AF-A0A8J8KND1-F1
#
_cell.length_a   1.000
_cell.length_b   1.000
_cell.length_c   1.000
_cell.angle_alpha   90.00
_cell.angle_beta   90.00
_cell.angle_gamma   90.00
#
_symmetry.space_group_name_H-M   'P 1'
#
loop_
_entity.id
_entity.type
_entity.pdbx_description
1 polymer ?
#
loop_
_entity_poly.entity_id
_entity_poly.type
_entity_poly.pdbx_seq_one_letter_code
_entity_poly.pdbx_strand_id
1 'polypeptide(L)'
;MNPRTLLSLGALAGPIYLVVGLTQAVTRDGFDLTKHAWSLLSNGDLGWIQIANFLVAGILTVLGAIGLRSVLIGIYGVSLIGAGVFRADPAQGFPAGTTTDTMSWHGTLHFVVGGIGFLCLIAACVVLGRRYLAAGRRGFAWFSWITGVVFLAGFAGIASGSHGPTTIGFLVAVVLAWSWLTAVFWTSRS
;
A
#
# COMPACT_ATOMS: atom_id res chain seq x y z
N MET A 1 8.58 3.29 -23.90
CA MET A 1 8.58 1.88 -23.46
C MET A 1 7.33 1.19 -23.97
N ASN A 2 7.40 -0.09 -24.33
CA ASN A 2 6.21 -0.84 -24.71
C ASN A 2 5.35 -1.17 -23.45
N PRO A 3 4.03 -1.43 -23.60
CA PRO A 3 3.15 -1.75 -22.48
C PRO A 3 3.59 -2.95 -21.64
N ARG A 4 4.22 -3.95 -22.27
CA ARG A 4 4.67 -5.18 -21.60
C ARG A 4 5.81 -4.91 -20.61
N THR A 5 6.75 -4.05 -20.96
CA THR A 5 7.83 -3.59 -20.07
C THR A 5 7.25 -2.81 -18.88
N LEU A 6 6.33 -1.88 -19.14
CA LEU A 6 5.66 -1.09 -18.10
C LEU A 6 4.95 -1.98 -17.07
N LEU A 7 4.20 -2.98 -17.53
CA LEU A 7 3.52 -3.95 -16.67
C LEU A 7 4.50 -4.88 -15.93
N SER A 8 5.64 -5.22 -16.53
CA SER A 8 6.67 -6.01 -15.86
C SER A 8 7.31 -5.22 -14.73
N LEU A 9 7.61 -3.93 -14.95
CA LEU A 9 8.10 -3.02 -13.92
C LEU A 9 7.06 -2.84 -12.80
N GLY A 10 5.80 -2.61 -13.15
CA GLY A 10 4.73 -2.49 -12.15
C GLY A 10 4.56 -3.74 -11.28
N ALA A 11 4.72 -4.93 -11.86
CA ALA A 11 4.64 -6.17 -11.10
C ALA A 11 5.79 -6.35 -10.08
N LEU A 12 6.90 -5.64 -10.21
CA LEU A 12 7.98 -5.65 -9.22
C LEU A 12 7.66 -4.82 -7.98
N ALA A 13 6.67 -3.90 -8.06
CA ALA A 13 6.32 -3.00 -6.96
C ALA A 13 5.93 -3.75 -5.68
N GLY A 14 5.08 -4.78 -5.80
CA GLY A 14 4.61 -5.58 -4.67
C GLY A 14 5.73 -6.34 -3.95
N PRO A 15 6.52 -7.18 -4.64
CA PRO A 15 7.64 -7.89 -4.01
C PRO A 15 8.65 -6.94 -3.35
N ILE A 16 9.00 -5.83 -4.01
CA ILE A 16 9.93 -4.84 -3.45
C ILE A 16 9.35 -4.24 -2.17
N TYR A 17 8.11 -3.73 -2.23
CA TYR A 17 7.47 -3.09 -1.09
C TYR A 17 7.37 -4.03 0.12
N LEU A 18 6.90 -5.26 -0.12
CA LEU A 18 6.71 -6.26 0.92
C LEU A 18 8.02 -6.74 1.53
N VAL A 19 9.03 -7.06 0.72
CA VAL A 19 10.32 -7.54 1.23
C VAL A 19 11.03 -6.44 2.02
N VAL A 20 11.10 -5.22 1.49
CA VAL A 20 11.78 -4.10 2.17
C VAL A 20 11.02 -3.69 3.43
N GLY A 21 9.69 -3.62 3.37
CA GLY A 21 8.85 -3.27 4.52
C GLY A 21 8.90 -4.33 5.63
N LEU A 22 8.77 -5.61 5.28
CA LEU A 22 8.83 -6.70 6.25
C LEU A 22 10.21 -6.81 6.88
N THR A 23 11.30 -6.69 6.08
CA THR A 23 12.66 -6.73 6.60
C THR A 23 12.85 -5.63 7.64
N GLN A 24 12.48 -4.39 7.33
CA GLN A 24 12.52 -3.32 8.31
C GLN A 24 11.64 -3.60 9.54
N ALA A 25 10.42 -4.09 9.35
CA ALA A 25 9.50 -4.36 10.45
C ALA A 25 10.03 -5.41 11.44
N VAL A 26 10.77 -6.42 10.97
CA VAL A 26 11.32 -7.47 11.85
C VAL A 26 12.71 -7.17 12.39
N THR A 27 13.45 -6.22 11.81
CA THR A 27 14.79 -5.85 12.27
C THR A 27 14.86 -4.50 12.98
N ARG A 28 13.78 -3.70 12.97
CA ARG A 28 13.79 -2.36 13.56
C ARG A 28 13.51 -2.42 15.05
N ASP A 29 14.47 -1.94 15.84
CA ASP A 29 14.32 -1.82 17.28
C ASP A 29 13.08 -0.99 17.65
N GLY A 30 12.28 -1.55 18.56
CA GLY A 30 11.05 -0.95 19.04
C GLY A 30 9.85 -1.04 18.09
N PHE A 31 9.99 -1.59 16.88
CA PHE A 31 8.85 -1.80 15.98
C PHE A 31 8.11 -3.10 16.34
N ASP A 32 6.80 -3.00 16.56
CA ASP A 32 5.94 -4.11 16.96
C ASP A 32 4.84 -4.29 15.91
N LEU A 33 4.88 -5.39 15.16
CA LEU A 33 3.92 -5.71 14.09
C LEU A 33 2.46 -5.79 14.58
N THR A 34 2.23 -5.99 15.87
CA THR A 34 0.88 -6.02 16.45
C THR A 34 0.35 -4.62 16.76
N LYS A 35 1.22 -3.61 16.81
CA LYS A 35 0.86 -2.23 17.18
C LYS A 35 1.03 -1.28 16.01
N HIS A 36 2.21 -1.29 15.42
CA HIS A 36 2.69 -0.26 14.50
C HIS A 36 2.34 -0.56 13.04
N ALA A 37 1.69 0.40 12.39
CA ALA A 37 1.51 0.37 10.95
C ALA A 37 2.85 0.54 10.23
N TRP A 38 3.03 -0.09 9.06
CA TRP A 38 4.29 -0.01 8.30
C TRP A 38 4.66 1.40 7.86
N SER A 39 3.71 2.31 7.71
CA SER A 39 4.02 3.72 7.44
C SER A 39 4.85 4.35 8.56
N LEU A 40 4.73 3.87 9.81
CA LEU A 40 5.52 4.34 10.93
C LEU A 40 7.02 4.03 10.77
N LEU A 41 7.40 3.03 9.96
CA LEU A 41 8.81 2.74 9.64
C LEU A 41 9.52 3.91 8.94
N SER A 42 8.78 4.89 8.42
CA SER A 42 9.34 6.16 7.91
C SER A 42 9.93 7.04 9.00
N ASN A 43 9.79 6.63 10.28
CA ASN A 43 10.35 7.31 11.43
C ASN A 43 11.69 6.75 11.93
N GLY A 44 12.43 7.59 12.66
CA GLY A 44 13.75 7.30 13.20
C GLY A 44 14.89 7.39 12.18
N ASP A 45 16.09 7.00 12.59
CA ASP A 45 17.34 7.18 11.84
C ASP A 45 17.35 6.46 10.49
N LEU A 46 16.67 5.32 10.43
CA LEU A 46 16.53 4.50 9.21
C LEU A 46 15.19 4.75 8.49
N GLY A 47 14.47 5.82 8.84
CA GLY A 47 13.18 6.17 8.26
C GLY A 47 13.21 6.42 6.74
N TRP A 48 14.35 6.89 6.25
CA TRP A 48 14.58 7.13 4.82
C TRP A 48 14.43 5.88 3.97
N ILE A 49 14.67 4.68 4.51
CA ILE A 49 14.52 3.41 3.79
C ILE A 49 13.04 3.19 3.42
N GLN A 50 12.14 3.39 4.38
CA GLN A 50 10.71 3.27 4.10
C GLN A 50 10.18 4.38 3.19
N ILE A 51 10.73 5.60 3.31
CA ILE A 51 10.43 6.69 2.36
C ILE A 51 10.84 6.29 0.93
N ALA A 52 12.07 5.81 0.75
CA ALA A 52 12.54 5.32 -0.55
C ALA A 52 11.69 4.17 -1.07
N ASN A 53 11.28 3.25 -0.18
CA ASN A 53 10.38 2.15 -0.53
C ASN A 53 9.02 2.65 -1.05
N PHE A 54 8.42 3.67 -0.41
CA PHE A 54 7.21 4.32 -0.89
C PHE A 54 7.40 4.96 -2.28
N LEU A 55 8.47 5.71 -2.47
CA LEU A 55 8.76 6.37 -3.75
C LEU A 55 8.97 5.35 -4.87
N VAL A 56 9.80 4.33 -4.67
CA VAL A 56 10.08 3.29 -5.66
C VAL A 56 8.82 2.49 -5.98
N ALA A 57 8.10 2.00 -4.96
CA ALA A 57 6.87 1.24 -5.18
C ALA A 57 5.79 2.08 -5.86
N GLY A 58 5.68 3.37 -5.50
CA GLY A 58 4.79 4.33 -6.14
C GLY A 58 5.11 4.54 -7.63
N ILE A 59 6.37 4.80 -7.97
CA ILE A 59 6.81 4.97 -9.37
C ILE A 59 6.53 3.70 -10.18
N LEU A 60 6.91 2.52 -9.67
CA LEU A 60 6.66 1.26 -10.36
C LEU A 60 5.16 1.03 -10.56
N THR A 61 4.34 1.32 -9.56
CA THR A 61 2.88 1.22 -9.64
C THR A 61 2.30 2.17 -10.69
N VAL A 62 2.79 3.41 -10.80
CA VAL A 62 2.40 4.36 -11.85
C VAL A 62 2.78 3.83 -13.23
N LEU A 63 3.98 3.28 -13.41
CA LEU A 63 4.39 2.66 -14.68
C LEU A 63 3.47 1.50 -15.06
N GLY A 64 3.17 0.61 -14.12
CA GLY A 64 2.21 -0.48 -14.30
C GLY A 64 0.81 0.04 -14.66
N ALA A 65 0.35 1.11 -14.00
CA ALA A 65 -0.94 1.75 -14.27
C ALA A 65 -1.03 2.31 -15.70
N ILE A 66 0.05 2.92 -16.21
CA ILE A 66 0.13 3.41 -17.60
C ILE A 66 0.02 2.23 -18.56
N GLY A 67 0.76 1.14 -18.32
CA GLY A 67 0.69 -0.08 -19.13
C GLY A 67 -0.71 -0.71 -19.13
N LEU A 68 -1.40 -0.69 -17.99
CA LEU A 68 -2.75 -1.21 -17.81
C LEU A 68 -3.86 -0.24 -18.27
N ARG A 69 -3.53 1.04 -18.48
CA ARG A 69 -4.48 2.13 -18.72
C ARG A 69 -5.51 2.28 -17.59
N SER A 70 -5.03 2.26 -16.34
CA SER A 70 -5.86 2.35 -15.14
C SER A 70 -5.60 3.64 -14.37
N VAL A 71 -6.56 4.57 -14.40
CA VAL A 71 -6.48 5.84 -13.65
C VAL A 71 -6.48 5.60 -12.15
N LEU A 72 -7.33 4.69 -11.65
CA LEU A 72 -7.43 4.39 -10.22
C LEU A 72 -6.12 3.86 -9.63
N ILE A 73 -5.45 2.95 -10.35
CA ILE A 73 -4.15 2.42 -9.91
C ILE A 73 -3.06 3.49 -10.06
N GLY A 74 -3.16 4.36 -11.07
CA GLY A 74 -2.25 5.50 -11.21
C GLY A 74 -2.34 6.46 -10.03
N ILE A 75 -3.55 6.81 -9.59
CA ILE A 75 -3.78 7.65 -8.40
C ILE A 75 -3.22 6.96 -7.16
N TYR A 76 -3.46 5.65 -6.98
CA TYR A 76 -2.86 4.90 -5.87
C TYR A 76 -1.32 4.98 -5.87
N GLY A 77 -0.68 4.82 -7.04
CA GLY A 77 0.78 4.97 -7.17
C GLY A 77 1.28 6.37 -6.82
N VAL A 78 0.57 7.42 -7.27
CA VAL A 78 0.89 8.81 -6.90
C VAL A 78 0.69 9.07 -5.40
N SER A 79 -0.36 8.50 -4.80
CA SER A 79 -0.59 8.58 -3.36
C SER A 79 0.54 7.93 -2.55
N LEU A 80 1.14 6.85 -3.02
CA LEU A 80 2.33 6.25 -2.38
C LEU A 80 3.52 7.21 -2.43
N ILE A 81 3.75 7.89 -3.56
CA ILE A 81 4.79 8.91 -3.68
C ILE A 81 4.51 10.04 -2.68
N GLY A 82 3.26 10.51 -2.62
CA GLY A 82 2.81 11.50 -1.64
C GLY A 82 3.05 11.05 -0.19
N ALA A 83 2.77 9.79 0.15
CA ALA A 83 3.00 9.23 1.47
C ALA A 83 4.50 9.12 1.84
N GLY A 84 5.38 9.01 0.84
CA GLY A 84 6.83 9.12 1.04
C GLY A 84 7.29 10.56 1.28
N VAL A 85 6.71 11.54 0.58
CA VAL A 85 7.03 12.97 0.73
C VAL A 85 6.47 13.55 2.04
N PHE A 86 5.21 13.24 2.34
CA PHE A 86 4.55 13.62 3.57
C PHE A 86 4.66 12.46 4.55
N ARG A 87 5.68 12.53 5.41
CA ARG A 87 5.97 11.48 6.40
C ARG A 87 4.83 11.35 7.42
N ALA A 88 4.52 10.12 7.81
CA ALA A 88 3.60 9.84 8.91
C ALA A 88 4.21 10.31 10.23
N ASP A 89 3.41 10.96 11.06
CA ASP A 89 3.86 11.32 12.41
C ASP A 89 4.23 10.07 13.23
N PRO A 90 5.21 10.18 14.14
CA PRO A 90 5.44 9.15 15.14
C PRO A 90 4.13 8.85 15.90
N ALA A 91 3.90 7.59 16.23
CA ALA A 91 2.68 7.18 16.93
C ALA A 91 2.94 5.94 17.76
N GLN A 92 2.11 5.73 18.79
CA GLN A 92 2.12 4.50 19.60
C GLN A 92 3.51 4.20 20.19
N GLY A 93 4.24 5.26 20.59
CA GLY A 93 5.58 5.15 21.17
C GLY A 93 6.68 4.71 20.21
N PHE A 94 6.44 4.74 18.89
CA PHE A 94 7.46 4.48 17.87
C PHE A 94 7.84 5.75 17.10
N PRO A 95 9.15 6.09 17.00
CA PRO A 95 10.29 5.43 17.66
C PRO A 95 10.26 5.58 19.19
N ALA A 96 11.05 4.78 19.91
CA ALA A 96 11.13 4.88 21.37
C ALA A 96 11.51 6.31 21.80
N GLY A 97 10.82 6.82 22.82
CA GLY A 97 11.01 8.20 23.32
C GLY A 97 10.20 9.27 22.58
N THR A 98 9.39 8.90 21.59
CA THR A 98 8.54 9.87 20.87
C THR A 98 7.14 9.91 21.46
N THR A 99 6.70 11.10 21.84
CA THR A 99 5.31 11.42 22.20
C THR A 99 4.74 12.38 21.18
N THR A 100 3.60 12.03 20.59
CA THR A 100 2.92 12.87 19.60
C THR A 100 1.57 13.27 20.17
N ASP A 101 1.49 14.51 20.65
CA ASP A 101 0.27 15.05 21.27
C ASP A 101 -0.67 15.70 20.24
N THR A 102 -0.12 16.12 19.09
CA THR A 102 -0.89 16.75 18.00
C THR A 102 -0.41 16.25 16.63
N MET A 103 -1.36 16.05 15.71
CA MET A 103 -1.07 15.70 14.33
C MET A 103 -0.40 16.88 13.63
N SER A 104 0.77 16.67 13.04
CA SER A 104 1.45 17.67 12.23
C SER A 104 0.74 17.84 10.88
N TRP A 105 1.10 18.90 10.14
CA TRP A 105 0.62 19.07 8.77
C TRP A 105 1.15 17.97 7.84
N HIS A 106 2.36 17.44 8.08
CA HIS A 106 2.92 16.31 7.34
C HIS A 106 2.10 15.04 7.61
N GLY A 107 1.81 14.73 8.87
CA GLY A 107 0.98 13.58 9.23
C GLY A 107 -0.45 13.69 8.69
N THR A 108 -1.02 14.90 8.71
CA THR A 108 -2.33 15.19 8.12
C THR A 108 -2.32 14.90 6.61
N LEU A 109 -1.34 15.42 5.87
CA LEU A 109 -1.23 15.17 4.44
C LEU A 109 -0.94 13.70 4.14
N HIS A 110 -0.09 13.01 4.93
CA HIS A 110 0.14 11.57 4.82
C HIS A 110 -1.18 10.79 4.90
N PHE A 111 -2.00 11.11 5.90
CA PHE A 111 -3.29 10.47 6.11
C PHE A 111 -4.25 10.72 4.94
N VAL A 112 -4.34 11.97 4.46
CA VAL A 112 -5.21 12.34 3.33
C VAL A 112 -4.78 11.65 2.04
N VAL A 113 -3.50 11.73 1.66
CA VAL A 113 -3.02 11.11 0.41
C VAL A 113 -3.11 9.58 0.48
N GLY A 114 -2.81 8.99 1.64
CA GLY A 114 -2.97 7.57 1.91
C GLY A 114 -4.44 7.13 1.77
N GLY A 115 -5.36 7.86 2.39
CA GLY A 115 -6.80 7.59 2.30
C GLY A 115 -7.33 7.64 0.86
N ILE A 116 -6.98 8.69 0.10
CA ILE A 116 -7.34 8.80 -1.32
C ILE A 116 -6.80 7.60 -2.12
N GLY A 117 -5.53 7.24 -1.91
CA GLY A 117 -4.89 6.13 -2.60
C GLY A 117 -5.56 4.79 -2.29
N PHE A 118 -5.84 4.54 -1.01
CA PHE A 118 -6.49 3.31 -0.56
C PHE A 118 -7.92 3.18 -1.10
N LEU A 119 -8.71 4.25 -1.12
CA LEU A 119 -10.03 4.25 -1.75
C LEU A 119 -9.95 3.97 -3.26
N CYS A 120 -8.95 4.53 -3.95
CA CYS A 120 -8.72 4.24 -5.37
C CYS A 120 -8.33 2.77 -5.61
N LEU A 121 -7.50 2.19 -4.75
CA LEU A 121 -7.13 0.76 -4.81
C LEU A 121 -8.36 -0.14 -4.61
N ILE A 122 -9.21 0.18 -3.63
CA ILE A 122 -10.45 -0.55 -3.37
C ILE A 122 -11.39 -0.46 -4.58
N ALA A 123 -11.58 0.76 -5.13
CA ALA A 123 -12.37 0.95 -6.34
C ALA A 123 -11.79 0.18 -7.55
N ALA A 124 -10.46 0.14 -7.69
CA ALA A 124 -9.80 -0.61 -8.75
C ALA A 124 -10.07 -2.12 -8.63
N CYS A 125 -10.05 -2.66 -7.41
CA CYS A 125 -10.42 -4.05 -7.13
C CYS A 125 -11.85 -4.38 -7.59
N VAL A 126 -12.81 -3.49 -7.32
CA VAL A 126 -14.20 -3.67 -7.77
C VAL A 126 -14.32 -3.63 -9.30
N VAL A 127 -13.74 -2.60 -9.93
CA VAL A 127 -13.81 -2.39 -11.39
C VAL A 127 -13.13 -3.52 -12.15
N LEU A 128 -11.91 -3.90 -11.77
CA LEU A 128 -11.19 -4.99 -12.41
C LEU A 128 -11.85 -6.34 -12.11
N GLY A 129 -12.38 -6.56 -10.91
CA GLY A 129 -13.14 -7.77 -10.61
C GLY A 129 -14.35 -7.95 -11.52
N ARG A 130 -15.11 -6.88 -11.79
CA ARG A 130 -16.23 -6.91 -12.76
C ARG A 130 -15.75 -7.20 -14.18
N ARG A 131 -14.64 -6.58 -14.61
CA ARG A 131 -14.04 -6.84 -15.93
C ARG A 131 -13.58 -8.28 -16.08
N TYR A 132 -12.93 -8.85 -15.06
CA TYR A 132 -12.51 -10.25 -15.07
C TYR A 132 -13.70 -11.20 -15.10
N LEU A 133 -14.77 -10.89 -14.39
CA LEU A 133 -15.99 -11.70 -14.43
C LEU A 133 -16.61 -11.69 -15.84
N ALA A 134 -16.74 -10.51 -16.45
CA ALA A 134 -17.24 -10.35 -17.82
C ALA A 134 -16.38 -11.10 -18.86
N ALA A 135 -15.06 -11.21 -18.61
CA ALA A 135 -14.13 -11.97 -19.43
C ALA A 135 -14.04 -13.48 -19.06
N GLY A 136 -14.96 -14.00 -18.23
CA GLY A 136 -14.99 -15.41 -17.82
C GLY A 136 -13.90 -15.83 -16.81
N ARG A 137 -13.02 -14.90 -16.38
CA ARG A 137 -11.92 -15.16 -15.43
C ARG A 137 -12.40 -15.10 -13.98
N ARG A 138 -13.29 -16.02 -13.60
CA ARG A 138 -13.95 -16.06 -12.27
C ARG A 138 -12.98 -16.02 -11.08
N GLY A 139 -11.86 -16.73 -11.16
CA GLY A 139 -10.86 -16.73 -10.08
C GLY A 139 -10.27 -15.35 -9.82
N PHE A 140 -9.89 -14.62 -10.89
CA PHE A 140 -9.38 -13.24 -10.76
C PHE A 140 -10.45 -12.25 -10.32
N ALA A 141 -11.72 -12.47 -10.69
CA ALA A 141 -12.82 -11.66 -10.23
C ALA A 141 -12.96 -11.72 -8.70
N TRP A 142 -13.06 -12.94 -8.15
CA TRP A 142 -13.15 -13.15 -6.70
C TRP A 142 -11.90 -12.70 -5.97
N PHE A 143 -10.71 -12.99 -6.50
CA PHE A 143 -9.47 -12.53 -5.90
C PHE A 143 -9.43 -11.00 -5.79
N SER A 144 -9.91 -10.28 -6.81
CA SER A 144 -9.99 -8.82 -6.77
C SER A 144 -10.99 -8.33 -5.72
N TRP A 145 -12.20 -8.87 -5.70
CA TRP A 145 -13.23 -8.43 -4.75
C TRP A 145 -12.88 -8.75 -3.29
N ILE A 146 -12.36 -9.94 -3.02
CA ILE A 146 -11.88 -10.33 -1.68
C ILE A 146 -10.78 -9.37 -1.24
N THR A 147 -9.81 -9.07 -2.11
CA THR A 147 -8.75 -8.10 -1.83
C THR A 147 -9.34 -6.73 -1.46
N GLY A 148 -10.28 -6.21 -2.26
CA GLY A 148 -10.92 -4.92 -2.00
C GLY A 148 -11.68 -4.89 -0.67
N VAL A 149 -12.44 -5.94 -0.34
CA VAL A 149 -13.21 -6.03 0.92
C VAL A 149 -12.29 -6.14 2.13
N VAL A 150 -11.30 -7.03 2.08
CA VAL A 150 -10.32 -7.20 3.16
C VAL A 150 -9.53 -5.91 3.38
N PHE A 151 -9.16 -5.21 2.30
CA PHE A 151 -8.46 -3.93 2.39
C PHE A 151 -9.33 -2.81 2.96
N LEU A 152 -10.60 -2.73 2.55
CA LEU A 152 -11.53 -1.77 3.14
C LEU A 152 -11.73 -2.00 4.64
N ALA A 153 -11.94 -3.25 5.06
CA ALA A 153 -12.13 -3.61 6.46
C ALA A 153 -10.88 -3.31 7.30
N GLY A 154 -9.69 -3.71 6.82
CA GLY A 154 -8.43 -3.42 7.49
C GLY A 154 -8.16 -1.92 7.60
N PHE A 155 -8.40 -1.17 6.52
CA PHE A 155 -8.20 0.28 6.52
C PHE A 155 -9.17 0.99 7.47
N ALA A 156 -10.45 0.65 7.44
CA ALA A 156 -11.43 1.19 8.40
C ALA A 156 -11.05 0.86 9.85
N GLY A 157 -10.53 -0.34 10.09
CA GLY A 157 -10.02 -0.76 11.39
C GLY A 157 -8.89 0.14 11.92
N ILE A 158 -7.82 0.34 11.14
CA ILE A 158 -6.73 1.24 11.56
C ILE A 158 -7.17 2.70 11.62
N ALA A 159 -7.98 3.17 10.66
CA ALA A 159 -8.45 4.56 10.62
C ALA A 159 -9.33 4.93 11.82
N SER A 160 -9.96 3.95 12.47
CA SER A 160 -10.72 4.15 13.71
C SER A 160 -9.85 4.47 14.94
N GLY A 161 -8.52 4.33 14.83
CA GLY A 161 -7.61 4.40 15.96
C GLY A 161 -7.56 3.10 16.78
N SER A 162 -8.12 2.00 16.28
CA SER A 162 -7.97 0.68 16.91
C SER A 162 -6.56 0.10 16.67
N HIS A 163 -6.06 -0.73 17.60
CA HIS A 163 -4.73 -1.32 17.56
C HIS A 163 -4.79 -2.82 17.92
N GLY A 164 -3.69 -3.56 17.75
CA GLY A 164 -3.62 -4.99 18.10
C GLY A 164 -4.14 -5.85 16.94
N PRO A 165 -5.26 -6.58 17.10
CA PRO A 165 -5.82 -7.40 16.02
C PRO A 165 -6.11 -6.63 14.73
N THR A 166 -6.50 -5.35 14.83
CA THR A 166 -6.77 -4.48 13.67
C THR A 166 -5.51 -4.13 12.90
N THR A 167 -4.38 -3.91 13.59
CA THR A 167 -3.07 -3.72 12.93
C THR A 167 -2.67 -4.96 12.14
N ILE A 168 -2.84 -6.15 12.73
CA ILE A 168 -2.56 -7.42 12.04
C ILE A 168 -3.52 -7.63 10.86
N GLY A 169 -4.81 -7.33 11.03
CA GLY A 169 -5.78 -7.39 9.93
C GLY A 169 -5.40 -6.48 8.76
N PHE A 170 -4.94 -5.26 9.06
CA PHE A 170 -4.46 -4.35 8.03
C PHE A 170 -3.15 -4.82 7.38
N LEU A 171 -2.22 -5.41 8.13
CA LEU A 171 -1.02 -6.03 7.58
C LEU A 171 -1.36 -7.11 6.54
N VAL A 172 -2.28 -8.03 6.89
CA VAL A 172 -2.76 -9.08 5.98
C VAL A 172 -3.38 -8.46 4.74
N ALA A 173 -4.17 -7.39 4.91
CA ALA A 173 -4.74 -6.66 3.78
C ALA A 173 -3.67 -6.05 2.87
N VAL A 174 -2.62 -5.44 3.42
CA VAL A 174 -1.50 -4.87 2.66
C VAL A 174 -0.77 -5.96 1.86
N VAL A 175 -0.49 -7.11 2.48
CA VAL A 175 0.13 -8.26 1.78
C VAL A 175 -0.75 -8.73 0.63
N LEU A 176 -2.05 -8.88 0.88
CA LEU A 176 -3.01 -9.31 -0.14
C LEU A 176 -3.12 -8.32 -1.30
N ALA A 177 -3.18 -7.02 -1.00
CA ALA A 177 -3.24 -5.95 -2.00
C ALA A 177 -2.00 -5.89 -2.90
N TRP A 178 -0.80 -6.00 -2.33
CA TRP A 178 0.43 -6.02 -3.12
C TRP A 178 0.58 -7.29 -3.95
N SER A 179 0.13 -8.43 -3.42
CA SER A 179 0.05 -9.69 -4.17
C SER A 179 -0.93 -9.57 -5.34
N TRP A 180 -2.08 -8.93 -5.10
CA TRP A 180 -3.09 -8.66 -6.13
C TRP A 180 -2.57 -7.73 -7.23
N LEU A 181 -1.95 -6.59 -6.89
CA LEU A 181 -1.35 -5.67 -7.87
C LEU A 181 -0.32 -6.39 -8.74
N THR A 182 0.54 -7.18 -8.10
CA THR A 182 1.55 -8.00 -8.80
C THR A 182 0.91 -8.95 -9.81
N ALA A 183 -0.14 -9.66 -9.41
CA ALA A 183 -0.86 -10.61 -10.27
C ALA A 183 -1.62 -9.92 -11.41
N VAL A 184 -2.26 -8.78 -11.15
CA VAL A 184 -2.93 -7.97 -12.18
C VAL A 184 -1.93 -7.53 -13.22
N PHE A 185 -0.84 -6.90 -12.81
CA PHE A 185 0.20 -6.47 -13.75
C PHE A 185 0.86 -7.64 -14.46
N TRP A 186 1.10 -8.77 -13.76
CA TRP A 186 1.69 -9.97 -14.37
C TRP A 186 0.82 -10.58 -15.45
N THR A 187 -0.48 -10.72 -15.19
CA THR A 187 -1.39 -11.38 -16.14
C THR A 187 -1.90 -10.50 -17.26
N SER A 188 -1.66 -9.18 -17.21
CA SER A 188 -2.02 -8.25 -18.29
C SER A 188 -0.93 -8.05 -19.34
N ARG A 189 0.20 -8.75 -19.22
CA ARG A 189 1.37 -8.63 -20.12
C ARG A 189 1.26 -9.36 -21.46
N SER A 190 0.26 -10.22 -21.56
CA SER A 190 0.02 -11.14 -22.69
C SER A 190 -0.53 -10.39 -23.90
#